data_AF-A0A2G6T0N0-F1
#
_entry.id   AF-A0A2G6T0N0-F1
#
_cell.length_a   1.000
_cell.length_b   1.000
_cell.length_c   1.000
_cell.angle_alpha   90.00
_cell.angle_beta   90.00
_cell.angle_gamma   90.00
#
_symmetry.space_group_name_H-M   'P 1'
#
loop_
_entity.id
_entity.type
_entity.pdbx_description
1 polymer ?
#
loop_
_entity_poly.entity_id
_entity_poly.type
_entity_poly.pdbx_seq_one_letter_code
_entity_poly.pdbx_strand_id
1 'polypeptide(L)'
;MSKFPVAVDPELVGEYPVLSKSGGGYFFDEVLEYRVWCHPEGGAPDECEGGDYYCAFSAYEDALEFSQDTPGSEEPLVLIRQREWINEPSPGTLIHEKGERIAEWRVEWLESGPRRAGEIEAFIAASGNA
;
A
#
# COMPACT_ATOMS: atom_id res chain seq x y z
N MET A 1 -11.91 -5.79 15.94
CA MET A 1 -10.47 -5.84 15.57
C MET A 1 -10.46 -5.88 14.05
N SER A 2 -9.82 -4.91 13.40
CA SER A 2 -9.66 -4.91 11.95
C SER A 2 -8.73 -6.06 11.54
N LYS A 3 -8.91 -6.59 10.33
CA LYS A 3 -8.09 -7.65 9.75
C LYS A 3 -6.65 -7.18 9.51
N PHE A 4 -6.51 -5.91 9.12
CA PHE A 4 -5.23 -5.26 8.87
C PHE A 4 -5.05 -4.00 9.75
N PRO A 5 -3.83 -3.50 9.92
CA PRO A 5 -3.58 -2.26 10.68
C PRO A 5 -4.35 -1.08 10.09
N VAL A 6 -4.98 -0.26 10.93
CA VAL A 6 -5.60 1.00 10.49
C VAL A 6 -4.53 2.03 10.13
N ALA A 7 -4.94 3.06 9.39
CA ALA A 7 -4.11 4.23 9.10
C ALA A 7 -3.50 4.81 10.39
N VAL A 8 -2.20 5.08 10.34
CA VAL A 8 -1.44 5.63 11.48
C VAL A 8 -1.95 7.01 11.90
N ASP A 9 -2.45 7.78 10.93
CA ASP A 9 -3.01 9.10 11.13
C ASP A 9 -4.28 9.26 10.27
N PRO A 10 -5.48 9.06 10.85
CA PRO A 10 -6.74 9.19 10.13
C PRO A 10 -7.00 10.60 9.59
N GLU A 11 -6.38 11.64 10.14
CA GLU A 11 -6.58 13.03 9.69
C GLU A 11 -5.84 13.34 8.38
N LEU A 12 -4.86 12.51 8.00
CA LEU A 12 -4.09 12.64 6.76
C LEU A 12 -4.61 11.76 5.61
N VAL A 13 -5.65 10.95 5.86
CA VAL A 13 -6.28 10.12 4.84
C VAL A 13 -6.91 11.02 3.76
N GLY A 14 -6.53 10.80 2.50
CA GLY A 14 -6.93 11.58 1.34
C GLY A 14 -5.96 12.70 0.96
N GLU A 15 -5.01 13.06 1.83
CA GLU A 15 -4.06 14.17 1.61
C GLU A 15 -2.74 13.71 0.95
N TYR A 16 -2.50 12.40 0.89
CA TYR A 16 -1.30 11.86 0.27
C TYR A 16 -1.34 11.97 -1.26
N PRO A 17 -0.18 12.12 -1.95
CA PRO A 17 -0.14 12.25 -3.39
C PRO A 17 -0.85 11.10 -4.13
N VAL A 18 -1.63 11.44 -5.15
CA VAL A 18 -2.36 10.49 -6.00
C VAL A 18 -1.40 9.44 -6.60
N LEU A 19 -0.33 9.91 -7.23
CA LEU A 19 0.68 9.06 -7.85
C LEU A 19 1.72 8.64 -6.80
N SER A 20 1.74 7.36 -6.48
CA SER A 20 2.81 6.74 -5.73
C SER A 20 3.54 5.71 -6.61
N LYS A 21 4.77 5.35 -6.24
CA LYS A 21 5.47 4.29 -6.97
C LYS A 21 4.79 2.96 -6.68
N SER A 22 4.30 2.28 -7.71
CA SER A 22 4.02 0.85 -7.66
C SER A 22 5.37 0.13 -7.50
N GLY A 23 5.65 -0.42 -6.32
CA GLY A 23 7.04 -0.78 -6.01
C GLY A 23 7.21 -1.83 -4.92
N GLY A 24 7.67 -3.01 -5.35
CA GLY A 24 8.02 -4.17 -4.54
C GLY A 24 9.01 -3.84 -3.43
N GLY A 25 8.49 -3.77 -2.21
CA GLY A 25 9.30 -3.98 -1.02
C GLY A 25 8.79 -5.23 -0.32
N TYR A 26 9.59 -5.76 0.59
CA TYR A 26 9.22 -6.92 1.41
C TYR A 26 8.68 -6.52 2.78
N PHE A 27 8.84 -5.23 3.13
CA PHE A 27 8.60 -4.69 4.46
C PHE A 27 7.90 -3.33 4.37
N PHE A 28 7.05 -3.02 5.35
CA PHE A 28 6.43 -1.71 5.53
C PHE A 28 6.58 -1.26 6.97
N ASP A 29 6.54 0.04 7.25
CA ASP A 29 6.63 0.56 8.62
C ASP A 29 5.24 0.97 9.15
N GLU A 30 4.46 1.69 8.34
CA GLU A 30 3.17 2.25 8.74
C GLU A 30 2.16 2.15 7.58
N VAL A 31 0.89 1.90 7.92
CA VAL A 31 -0.24 2.05 6.98
C VAL A 31 -0.64 3.52 7.00
N LEU A 32 -0.74 4.14 5.82
CA LEU A 32 -1.10 5.55 5.66
C LEU A 32 -2.58 5.71 5.34
N GLU A 33 -3.07 4.97 4.35
CA GLU A 33 -4.47 4.96 3.93
C GLU A 33 -4.77 3.74 3.06
N TYR A 34 -6.04 3.37 2.98
CA TYR A 34 -6.56 2.40 2.01
C TYR A 34 -7.19 3.14 0.85
N ARG A 35 -6.93 2.71 -0.37
CA ARG A 35 -7.41 3.37 -1.59
C ARG A 35 -8.26 2.41 -2.40
N VAL A 36 -9.42 2.88 -2.82
CA VAL A 36 -10.26 2.20 -3.80
C VAL A 36 -10.26 3.04 -5.06
N TRP A 37 -9.69 2.53 -6.13
CA TRP A 37 -9.69 3.19 -7.44
C TRP A 37 -11.06 3.00 -8.11
N CYS A 38 -11.57 4.06 -8.71
CA CYS A 38 -12.87 4.12 -9.34
C CYS A 38 -12.73 4.59 -10.79
N HIS A 39 -13.35 3.85 -11.69
CA HIS A 39 -13.29 4.06 -13.13
C HIS A 39 -14.70 4.37 -13.66
N PRO A 40 -15.01 5.63 -14.01
CA PRO A 40 -16.32 5.98 -14.57
C PRO A 40 -16.67 5.17 -15.82
N GLU A 41 -15.67 4.83 -16.64
CA GLU A 41 -15.84 3.94 -17.81
C GLU A 41 -16.30 2.52 -17.44
N GLY A 42 -15.98 2.07 -16.23
CA GLY A 42 -16.40 0.79 -15.65
C GLY A 42 -17.75 0.85 -14.93
N GLY A 43 -18.40 2.02 -14.89
CA GLY A 43 -19.69 2.23 -14.24
C GLY A 43 -19.62 2.89 -12.86
N ALA A 44 -18.46 3.37 -12.44
CA ALA A 44 -18.34 4.19 -11.23
C ALA A 44 -19.01 5.56 -11.43
N PRO A 45 -19.43 6.25 -10.35
CA PRO A 45 -19.88 7.63 -10.44
C PRO A 45 -18.87 8.54 -11.15
N ASP A 46 -19.36 9.39 -12.05
CA ASP A 46 -18.50 10.34 -12.76
C ASP A 46 -18.24 11.60 -11.92
N GLU A 47 -17.36 11.46 -10.93
CA GLU A 47 -16.96 12.54 -10.02
C GLU A 47 -15.83 13.42 -10.60
N CYS A 48 -15.17 12.96 -11.67
CA CYS A 48 -13.95 13.56 -12.22
C CYS A 48 -14.01 13.77 -13.74
N GLU A 49 -15.18 14.11 -14.29
CA GLU A 49 -15.39 14.41 -15.71
C GLU A 49 -14.80 13.34 -16.68
N GLY A 50 -15.01 12.08 -16.33
CA GLY A 50 -14.52 10.90 -17.02
C GLY A 50 -13.12 10.44 -16.61
N GLY A 51 -12.49 11.12 -15.65
CA GLY A 51 -11.19 10.72 -15.10
C GLY A 51 -11.30 9.68 -13.99
N ASP A 52 -10.30 8.80 -13.92
CA ASP A 52 -10.12 7.88 -12.80
C ASP A 52 -9.82 8.66 -11.51
N TYR A 53 -10.40 8.21 -10.42
CA TYR A 53 -10.18 8.78 -9.09
C TYR A 53 -10.04 7.67 -8.06
N TYR A 54 -9.67 8.03 -6.83
CA TYR A 54 -9.69 7.09 -5.71
C TYR A 54 -10.45 7.67 -4.53
N CYS A 55 -11.08 6.78 -3.77
CA CYS A 55 -11.60 7.07 -2.44
C CYS A 55 -10.62 6.53 -1.40
N ALA A 56 -10.25 7.36 -0.42
CA ALA A 56 -9.31 7.01 0.64
C ALA A 56 -10.03 6.70 1.96
N PHE A 57 -9.56 5.68 2.67
CA PHE A 57 -10.17 5.18 3.90
C PHE A 57 -9.10 4.90 4.96
N SER A 58 -9.50 5.01 6.23
CA SER A 58 -8.61 4.74 7.37
C SER A 58 -8.51 3.25 7.73
N ALA A 59 -9.50 2.45 7.36
CA ALA A 59 -9.57 1.02 7.65
C ALA A 59 -9.85 0.21 6.38
N TYR A 60 -9.33 -1.02 6.37
CA TYR A 60 -9.52 -1.94 5.25
C TYR A 60 -10.99 -2.32 5.06
N GLU A 61 -11.72 -2.53 6.16
CA GLU A 61 -13.11 -2.96 6.12
C GLU A 61 -14.00 -1.93 5.42
N ASP A 62 -13.81 -0.64 5.72
CA ASP A 62 -14.56 0.45 5.09
C ASP A 62 -14.27 0.54 3.59
N ALA A 63 -12.99 0.40 3.21
CA ALA A 63 -12.58 0.38 1.81
C ALA A 63 -13.17 -0.84 1.06
N LEU A 64 -13.17 -2.01 1.71
CA LEU A 64 -13.71 -3.23 1.13
C LEU A 64 -15.22 -3.13 0.91
N GLU A 65 -15.96 -2.67 1.92
CA GLU A 65 -17.41 -2.45 1.81
C GLU A 65 -17.72 -1.49 0.65
N PHE A 66 -17.01 -0.36 0.57
CA PHE A 66 -17.16 0.59 -0.53
C PHE A 66 -16.88 -0.03 -1.91
N SER A 67 -15.81 -0.81 -2.05
CA SER A 67 -15.46 -1.46 -3.32
C SER A 67 -16.52 -2.48 -3.79
N GLN A 68 -17.15 -3.18 -2.83
CA GLN A 68 -18.18 -4.18 -3.14
C GLN A 68 -19.50 -3.53 -3.57
N ASP A 69 -19.79 -2.35 -3.03
CA ASP A 69 -21.03 -1.62 -3.29
C ASP A 69 -20.92 -0.63 -4.46
N THR A 70 -19.71 -0.38 -4.97
CA THR A 70 -19.45 0.60 -6.04
C THR A 70 -19.07 -0.11 -7.35
N PRO A 71 -19.99 -0.20 -8.32
CA PRO A 71 -19.67 -0.69 -9.66
C PRO A 71 -18.52 0.10 -10.30
N GLY A 72 -17.67 -0.57 -11.06
CA GLY A 72 -16.51 0.08 -11.71
C GLY A 72 -15.38 0.48 -10.77
N SER A 73 -15.41 0.04 -9.51
CA SER A 73 -14.29 0.18 -8.58
C SER A 73 -13.38 -1.06 -8.55
N GLU A 74 -12.11 -0.85 -8.19
CA GLU A 74 -11.12 -1.90 -8.01
C GLU A 74 -11.10 -2.45 -6.58
N GLU A 75 -10.41 -3.58 -6.36
CA GLU A 75 -10.14 -4.06 -5.01
C GLU A 75 -9.28 -3.05 -4.22
N PRO A 76 -9.47 -2.94 -2.89
CA PRO A 76 -8.71 -2.00 -2.08
C PRO A 76 -7.21 -2.24 -2.17
N LEU A 77 -6.47 -1.17 -2.43
CA LEU A 77 -5.03 -1.08 -2.26
C LEU A 77 -4.71 -0.39 -0.93
N VAL A 78 -3.47 -0.52 -0.48
CA VAL A 78 -2.98 0.15 0.72
C VAL A 78 -1.77 1.00 0.39
N LEU A 79 -1.83 2.26 0.83
CA LEU A 79 -0.69 3.15 0.82
C LEU A 79 0.10 2.95 2.11
N ILE A 80 1.38 2.66 1.98
CA ILE A 80 2.28 2.40 3.10
C ILE A 80 3.44 3.40 3.13
N ARG A 81 3.97 3.62 4.33
CA ARG A 81 5.27 4.28 4.53
C ARG A 81 6.36 3.24 4.72
N GLN A 82 7.50 3.48 4.08
CA GLN A 82 8.72 2.73 4.27
C GLN A 82 9.83 3.70 4.69
N ARG A 83 10.48 3.41 5.82
CA ARG A 83 11.68 4.09 6.32
C ARG A 83 12.94 3.35 5.92
N GLU A 84 12.81 2.06 5.69
CA GLU A 84 13.86 1.17 5.21
C GLU A 84 13.21 0.14 4.26
N TRP A 85 13.86 -0.18 3.15
CA TRP A 85 13.36 -1.14 2.17
C TRP A 85 14.49 -1.93 1.52
N ILE A 86 14.13 -3.02 0.85
CA ILE A 86 15.05 -3.74 -0.02
C ILE A 86 14.80 -3.28 -1.45
N ASN A 87 15.86 -2.82 -2.10
CA ASN A 87 15.91 -2.55 -3.52
C ASN A 87 16.55 -3.74 -4.22
N GLU A 88 15.82 -4.35 -5.16
CA GLU A 88 16.32 -5.45 -6.00
C GLU A 88 16.45 -4.98 -7.45
N PRO A 89 17.53 -4.27 -7.83
CA PRO A 89 17.70 -3.77 -9.19
C PRO A 89 17.90 -4.88 -10.22
N SER A 90 18.32 -6.08 -9.79
CA SER A 90 18.41 -7.28 -10.61
C SER A 90 18.17 -8.52 -9.74
N PRO A 91 17.64 -9.62 -10.30
CA PRO A 91 17.32 -10.83 -9.53
C PRO A 91 18.49 -11.31 -8.67
N GLY A 92 18.25 -11.48 -7.37
CA GLY A 92 19.24 -11.89 -6.37
C GLY A 92 20.12 -10.77 -5.81
N THR A 93 20.04 -9.55 -6.33
CA THR A 93 20.81 -8.41 -5.83
C THR A 93 19.98 -7.62 -4.83
N LEU A 94 20.03 -8.02 -3.55
CA LEU A 94 19.25 -7.35 -2.50
C LEU A 94 20.07 -6.24 -1.84
N ILE A 95 19.64 -4.99 -2.01
CA ILE A 95 20.29 -3.80 -1.44
C ILE A 95 19.40 -3.22 -0.35
N HIS A 96 19.91 -3.12 0.88
CA HIS A 96 19.22 -2.42 1.96
C HIS A 96 19.35 -0.90 1.76
N GLU A 97 18.23 -0.24 1.52
CA GLU A 97 18.11 1.21 1.40
C GLU A 97 17.42 1.81 2.62
N LYS A 98 17.83 3.03 3.01
CA LYS A 98 17.23 3.78 4.11
C LYS A 98 16.79 5.17 3.63
N GLY A 99 15.64 5.61 4.09
CA GLY A 99 15.04 6.89 3.71
C GLY A 99 13.53 6.81 3.83
N GLU A 100 12.82 7.93 3.65
CA GLU A 100 11.36 7.89 3.64
C GLU A 100 10.84 7.77 2.21
N ARG A 101 9.97 6.79 1.98
CA ARG A 101 9.18 6.70 0.75
C ARG A 101 7.78 6.17 1.01
N ILE A 102 6.89 6.48 0.08
CA ILE A 102 5.52 5.97 0.05
C ILE A 102 5.41 4.99 -1.11
N ALA A 103 4.72 3.89 -0.89
CA ALA A 103 4.42 2.89 -1.92
C ALA A 103 2.97 2.41 -1.77
N GLU A 104 2.35 2.06 -2.88
CA GLU A 104 1.03 1.44 -2.91
C GLU A 104 1.16 -0.07 -3.14
N TRP A 105 0.49 -0.83 -2.28
CA TRP A 105 0.59 -2.29 -2.18
C TRP A 105 -0.77 -2.94 -2.22
N ARG A 106 -0.76 -4.25 -2.51
CA ARG A 106 -1.90 -5.12 -2.24
C ARG A 106 -2.07 -5.33 -0.74
N VAL A 107 -3.31 -5.34 -0.27
CA VAL A 107 -3.62 -5.49 1.16
C VAL A 107 -3.12 -6.81 1.75
N GLU A 108 -3.06 -7.89 0.97
CA GLU A 108 -2.55 -9.18 1.43
C GLU A 108 -1.08 -9.12 1.86
N TRP A 109 -0.31 -8.16 1.35
CA TRP A 109 1.11 -8.01 1.71
C TRP A 109 1.30 -7.45 3.12
N LEU A 110 0.24 -6.96 3.77
CA LEU A 110 0.25 -6.55 5.17
C LEU A 110 0.26 -7.75 6.14
N GLU A 111 0.00 -8.97 5.67
CA GLU A 111 -0.03 -10.18 6.51
C GLU A 111 1.31 -10.47 7.20
N SER A 112 2.43 -10.01 6.62
CA SER A 112 3.76 -10.10 7.23
C SER A 112 3.92 -9.19 8.47
N GLY A 113 3.01 -8.23 8.63
CA GLY A 113 3.04 -7.23 9.69
C GLY A 113 4.11 -6.15 9.49
N PRO A 114 4.07 -5.09 10.33
CA PRO A 114 5.05 -4.02 10.25
C PRO A 114 6.47 -4.53 10.51
N ARG A 115 7.42 -3.96 9.76
CA ARG A 115 8.84 -4.22 9.87
C ARG A 115 9.34 -4.02 11.30
N ARG A 116 10.17 -4.94 11.76
CA ARG A 116 10.90 -4.86 13.01
C ARG A 116 12.39 -4.62 12.77
N ALA A 117 13.05 -4.05 13.77
CA ALA A 117 14.49 -3.79 13.70
C ALA A 117 15.26 -5.11 13.44
N GLY A 118 16.16 -5.08 12.46
CA GLY A 118 17.00 -6.22 12.09
C GLY A 118 16.37 -7.21 11.09
N GLU A 119 15.09 -7.05 10.71
CA GLU A 119 14.43 -7.99 9.78
C GLU A 119 14.98 -7.90 8.35
N ILE A 120 15.34 -6.70 7.89
CA ILE A 120 15.92 -6.54 6.55
C ILE A 120 17.30 -7.20 6.49
N GLU A 121 18.14 -6.98 7.49
CA GLU A 121 19.45 -7.61 7.58
C GLU A 121 19.34 -9.14 7.67
N ALA A 122 18.40 -9.64 8.46
CA ALA A 122 18.13 -11.07 8.58
C ALA A 122 17.63 -11.66 7.25
N PHE A 123 16.75 -10.96 6.54
CA PHE A 123 16.25 -11.37 5.23
C PHE A 123 17.37 -11.47 4.20
N ILE A 124 18.20 -10.43 4.07
CA ILE A 124 19.34 -10.42 3.13
C ILE A 124 20.33 -11.54 3.47
N ALA A 125 20.63 -11.76 4.76
CA ALA A 125 21.52 -12.84 5.19
C ALA A 125 20.94 -14.23 4.90
N ALA A 126 19.62 -14.41 4.99
CA ALA A 126 18.95 -15.65 4.64
C ALA A 126 18.93 -15.91 3.13
N SER A 127 18.69 -14.87 2.32
CA SER A 127 18.64 -14.97 0.86
C SER A 127 20.00 -15.23 0.20
N GLY A 128 21.10 -14.79 0.82
CA GLY A 128 22.46 -15.05 0.31
C GLY A 128 23.02 -16.45 0.64
N ASN A 129 22.31 -17.25 1.45
CA ASN A 129 22.72 -18.61 1.83
C ASN A 129 21.95 -19.71 1.05
N ALA A 130 21.22 -19.34 -0.01
CA ALA A 130 20.42 -20.23 -0.85
C ALA A 130 21.15 -20.65 -2.14
#